data_AF-A0AA90S9X4-F1
#
_entry.id   AF-A0AA90S9X4-F1
#
_cell.length_a   1.000
_cell.length_b   1.000
_cell.length_c   1.000
_cell.angle_alpha   90.00
_cell.angle_beta   90.00
_cell.angle_gamma   90.00
#
_symmetry.space_group_name_H-M   'P 1'
#
loop_
_entity.id
_entity.type
_entity.pdbx_description
1 polymer ?
#
loop_
_entity_poly.entity_id
_entity_poly.type
_entity_poly.pdbx_seq_one_letter_code
_entity_poly.pdbx_strand_id
1 'polypeptide(L)'
;MSYPRTHGMVGESTDASPFDPPIGVVLSSLALLLTDPQFKDLETIMMGDFEDVDDFRAEVLISSNKFTGAALNRILTEIDRAVDDYRRGIAHM
;
A
#
# COMPACT_ATOMS: atom_id res chain seq x y z
N MET A 1 -10.40 -47.37 15.15
CA MET A 1 -11.39 -46.28 15.07
C MET A 1 -10.61 -45.00 14.80
N SER A 2 -10.62 -44.57 13.54
CA SER A 2 -9.82 -43.43 13.06
C SER A 2 -10.73 -42.20 13.00
N TYR A 3 -10.31 -41.09 13.62
CA TYR A 3 -10.96 -39.80 13.44
C TYR A 3 -10.52 -39.19 12.10
N PRO A 4 -11.42 -38.70 11.24
CA PRO A 4 -11.02 -37.83 10.14
C PRO A 4 -10.62 -36.47 10.71
N ARG A 5 -9.35 -36.11 10.51
CA ARG A 5 -8.82 -34.76 10.71
C ARG A 5 -9.48 -33.87 9.66
N THR A 6 -10.49 -33.09 10.05
CA THR A 6 -11.10 -32.11 9.17
C THR A 6 -10.08 -31.03 8.85
N HIS A 7 -9.54 -31.14 7.65
CA HIS A 7 -8.87 -30.08 6.93
C HIS A 7 -9.95 -29.05 6.56
N GLY A 8 -10.15 -28.07 7.43
CA GLY A 8 -10.94 -26.88 7.13
C GLY A 8 -10.01 -25.76 6.71
N MET A 9 -9.51 -25.83 5.47
CA MET A 9 -9.20 -24.61 4.72
C MET A 9 -10.54 -23.97 4.38
N VAL A 10 -10.87 -22.87 5.04
CA VAL A 10 -11.87 -21.91 4.56
C VAL A 10 -11.24 -20.55 4.79
N GLY A 11 -11.02 -19.84 3.67
CA GLY A 11 -10.24 -18.62 3.61
C GLY A 11 -10.59 -17.66 4.74
N GLU A 12 -9.55 -17.19 5.41
CA GLU A 12 -9.55 -15.85 5.94
C GLU A 12 -9.74 -14.96 4.70
N SER A 13 -11.00 -14.74 4.33
CA SER A 13 -11.38 -13.58 3.55
C SER A 13 -10.83 -12.44 4.39
N THR A 14 -9.71 -11.89 3.95
CA THR A 14 -9.25 -10.56 4.30
C THR A 14 -10.44 -9.67 4.02
N ASP A 15 -11.27 -9.51 5.05
CA ASP A 15 -12.28 -8.49 5.16
C ASP A 15 -11.46 -7.22 5.06
N ALA A 16 -11.27 -6.73 3.83
CA ALA A 16 -10.59 -5.48 3.55
C ALA A 16 -11.34 -4.50 4.43
N SER A 17 -10.69 -4.13 5.54
CA SER A 17 -11.36 -3.39 6.58
C SER A 17 -11.91 -2.15 5.88
N PRO A 18 -13.15 -1.71 6.12
CA PRO A 18 -13.65 -0.51 5.46
C PRO A 18 -12.74 0.71 5.71
N PHE A 19 -11.89 0.62 6.75
CA PHE A 19 -10.86 1.59 7.11
C PHE A 19 -9.52 1.44 6.36
N ASP A 20 -9.32 0.36 5.61
CA ASP A 20 -8.15 0.22 4.75
C ASP A 20 -8.42 0.87 3.39
N PRO A 21 -7.58 1.85 3.01
CA PRO A 21 -7.74 2.52 1.74
C PRO A 21 -7.44 1.54 0.60
N PRO A 22 -8.25 1.56 -0.48
CA PRO A 22 -7.86 0.87 -1.69
C PRO A 22 -6.54 1.47 -2.20
N ILE A 23 -5.63 0.62 -2.64
CA ILE A 23 -4.30 1.01 -3.12
C ILE A 23 -4.36 2.15 -4.16
N GLY A 24 -5.41 2.19 -4.99
CA GLY A 24 -5.65 3.26 -5.97
C GLY A 24 -5.71 4.67 -5.37
N VAL A 25 -6.18 4.85 -4.14
CA VAL A 25 -6.17 6.15 -3.43
C VAL A 25 -4.74 6.57 -3.11
N VAL A 26 -3.93 5.64 -2.59
CA VAL A 26 -2.53 5.88 -2.28
C VAL A 26 -1.73 6.17 -3.55
N LEU A 27 -1.91 5.38 -4.60
CA LEU A 27 -1.25 5.60 -5.90
C LEU A 27 -1.63 6.97 -6.49
N SER A 28 -2.90 7.37 -6.39
CA SER A 28 -3.34 8.69 -6.86
C SER A 28 -2.68 9.83 -6.08
N SER A 29 -2.50 9.67 -4.76
CA SER A 29 -1.78 10.66 -3.94
C SER A 29 -0.31 10.73 -4.31
N LEU A 30 0.34 9.58 -4.54
CA LEU A 30 1.75 9.50 -4.93
C LEU A 30 2.02 10.00 -6.34
N ALA A 31 1.03 9.99 -7.23
CA ALA A 31 1.16 10.55 -8.58
C ALA A 31 1.58 12.03 -8.55
N LEU A 32 1.25 12.78 -7.48
CA LEU A 32 1.70 14.15 -7.29
C LEU A 32 3.23 14.25 -7.09
N LEU A 33 3.85 13.25 -6.45
CA LEU A 33 5.30 13.20 -6.25
C LEU A 33 6.05 12.96 -7.57
N LEU A 34 5.43 12.29 -8.55
CA LEU A 34 6.03 12.03 -9.87
C LEU A 34 6.32 13.31 -10.68
N THR A 35 5.74 14.44 -10.28
CA THR A 35 6.08 15.75 -10.86
C THR A 35 7.52 16.16 -10.59
N ASP A 36 8.14 15.60 -9.55
CA ASP A 36 9.53 15.87 -9.20
C ASP A 36 10.42 14.71 -9.70
N PRO A 37 11.50 15.02 -10.46
CA PRO A 37 12.33 14.02 -11.11
C PRO A 37 13.01 13.04 -10.15
N GLN A 38 13.14 13.38 -8.87
CA GLN A 38 13.71 12.47 -7.86
C GLN A 38 12.81 11.25 -7.55
N PHE A 39 11.54 11.29 -7.97
CA PHE A 39 10.59 10.20 -7.80
C PHE A 39 10.28 9.45 -9.10
N LYS A 40 11.06 9.62 -10.17
CA LYS A 40 10.84 8.88 -11.43
C LYS A 40 10.89 7.36 -11.23
N ASP A 41 11.77 6.86 -10.38
CA ASP A 41 11.84 5.43 -10.06
C ASP A 41 10.57 4.92 -9.35
N LEU A 42 9.83 5.81 -8.66
CA LEU A 42 8.55 5.48 -8.04
C LEU A 42 7.49 5.17 -9.09
N GLU A 43 7.49 5.86 -10.24
CA GLU A 43 6.55 5.59 -11.34
C GLU A 43 6.65 4.14 -11.80
N THR A 44 7.87 3.60 -11.91
CA THR A 44 8.09 2.19 -12.29
C THR A 44 7.54 1.23 -11.25
N ILE A 45 7.69 1.56 -9.96
CA ILE A 45 7.11 0.76 -8.86
C ILE A 45 5.59 0.82 -8.95
N MET A 46 5.00 2.01 -9.11
CA MET A 46 3.56 2.23 -9.18
C MET A 46 2.86 1.54 -10.37
N MET A 47 3.59 1.17 -11.42
CA MET A 47 3.05 0.35 -12.53
C MET A 47 2.94 -1.15 -12.18
N GLY A 48 3.42 -1.56 -11.01
CA GLY A 48 3.24 -2.91 -10.50
C GLY A 48 1.78 -3.25 -10.19
N ASP A 49 1.51 -4.54 -10.09
CA ASP A 49 0.22 -5.06 -9.64
C ASP A 49 0.31 -5.32 -8.13
N PHE A 50 -0.38 -4.51 -7.34
CA PHE A 50 -0.37 -4.59 -5.88
C PHE A 50 -1.79 -4.85 -5.40
N GLU A 51 -1.93 -5.81 -4.48
CA GLU A 51 -3.21 -6.14 -3.87
C GLU A 51 -3.64 -5.03 -2.88
N ASP A 52 -2.69 -4.58 -2.06
CA ASP A 52 -2.94 -3.64 -0.95
C ASP A 52 -1.80 -2.63 -0.74
N VAL A 53 -2.05 -1.66 0.14
CA VAL A 53 -1.07 -0.63 0.52
C VAL A 53 0.17 -1.22 1.20
N ASP A 54 0.01 -2.26 2.01
CA ASP A 54 1.14 -2.93 2.67
C ASP A 54 2.07 -3.61 1.65
N ASP A 55 1.52 -4.23 0.62
CA ASP A 55 2.30 -4.86 -0.46
C ASP A 55 3.10 -3.81 -1.24
N PHE A 56 2.46 -2.71 -1.62
CA PHE A 56 3.14 -1.56 -2.23
C PHE A 56 4.23 -0.96 -1.32
N ARG A 57 3.95 -0.82 -0.01
CA ARG A 57 4.91 -0.30 0.96
C ARG A 57 6.13 -1.22 1.07
N ALA A 58 5.92 -2.53 1.07
CA ALA A 58 6.99 -3.50 1.07
C ALA A 58 7.87 -3.35 -0.18
N GLU A 59 7.25 -3.21 -1.36
CA GLU A 59 7.98 -3.02 -2.62
C GLU A 59 8.79 -1.71 -2.63
N VAL A 60 8.23 -0.62 -2.09
CA VAL A 60 8.96 0.65 -1.92
C VAL A 60 10.18 0.49 -1.01
N LEU A 61 10.05 -0.30 0.08
CA LEU A 61 11.16 -0.59 0.99
C LEU A 61 12.21 -1.52 0.35
N ILE A 62 11.81 -2.48 -0.47
CA ILE A 62 12.72 -3.33 -1.25
C ILE A 62 13.50 -2.48 -2.26
N SER A 63 12.80 -1.57 -2.94
CA SER A 63 13.38 -0.62 -3.89
C SER A 63 13.97 0.64 -3.20
N SER A 64 14.15 0.62 -1.88
CA SER A 64 14.68 1.77 -1.12
C SER A 64 16.06 2.23 -1.59
N ASN A 65 16.86 1.33 -2.15
CA ASN A 65 18.17 1.63 -2.70
C ASN A 65 18.13 2.54 -3.94
N LYS A 66 16.97 2.65 -4.60
CA LYS A 66 16.76 3.55 -5.76
C LYS A 66 16.47 4.98 -5.34
N PHE A 67 16.11 5.21 -4.08
CA PHE A 67 15.74 6.52 -3.57
C PHE A 67 16.82 7.07 -2.64
N THR A 68 16.91 8.39 -2.57
CA THR A 68 17.64 9.02 -1.46
C THR A 68 16.86 8.82 -0.16
N GLY A 69 17.54 8.80 0.99
CA GLY A 69 16.84 8.64 2.28
C GLY A 69 15.74 9.69 2.52
N ALA A 70 15.92 10.91 2.00
CA ALA A 70 14.90 11.96 2.06
C ALA A 70 13.71 11.67 1.14
N ALA A 71 13.97 11.21 -0.10
CA ALA A 71 12.92 10.85 -1.05
C ALA A 71 12.11 9.64 -0.55
N LEU A 72 12.78 8.59 -0.05
CA LEU A 72 12.13 7.43 0.55
C LEU A 72 11.21 7.83 1.71
N ASN A 73 11.73 8.64 2.64
CA ASN A 73 10.94 9.12 3.77
C ASN A 73 9.74 9.95 3.31
N ARG A 74 9.91 10.76 2.26
CA ARG A 74 8.82 11.53 1.65
C ARG A 74 7.74 10.64 1.05
N ILE A 75 8.11 9.57 0.35
CA ILE A 75 7.18 8.58 -0.21
C ILE A 75 6.38 7.93 0.91
N LEU A 76 7.06 7.39 1.92
CA LEU A 76 6.41 6.74 3.06
C LEU A 76 5.46 7.69 3.80
N THR A 77 5.88 8.95 3.99
CA THR A 77 5.05 9.98 4.61
C THR A 77 3.78 10.24 3.81
N GLU A 78 3.86 10.29 2.48
CA GLU A 78 2.69 10.50 1.64
C GLU A 78 1.77 9.28 1.58
N ILE A 79 2.30 8.05 1.70
CA ILE A 79 1.50 6.84 1.89
C ILE A 79 0.71 6.92 3.19
N ASP A 80 1.40 7.14 4.32
CA ASP A 80 0.76 7.27 5.64
C ASP A 80 -0.30 8.39 5.64
N ARG A 81 0.00 9.53 4.97
CA ARG A 81 -0.95 10.64 4.84
C ARG A 81 -2.18 10.27 4.00
N ALA A 82 -2.00 9.58 2.87
CA ALA A 82 -3.12 9.16 2.03
C ALA A 82 -4.03 8.16 2.77
N VAL A 83 -3.43 7.27 3.57
CA VAL A 83 -4.15 6.34 4.44
C VAL A 83 -4.92 7.09 5.53
N ASP A 84 -4.28 8.06 6.20
CA ASP A 84 -4.94 8.87 7.24
C ASP A 84 -6.08 9.72 6.67
N ASP A 85 -5.89 10.34 5.51
CA ASP A 85 -6.91 11.15 4.85
C ASP A 85 -8.14 10.32 4.47
N TYR A 86 -7.93 9.11 3.91
CA TYR A 86 -9.01 8.17 3.63
C TYR A 86 -9.74 7.74 4.92
N ARG A 87 -8.99 7.35 5.96
CA ARG A 87 -9.56 6.94 7.26
C ARG A 87 -10.37 8.07 7.89
N ARG A 88 -9.88 9.31 7.82
CA ARG A 88 -10.61 10.49 8.28
C ARG A 88 -11.85 10.75 7.44
N GLY A 89 -11.76 10.62 6.12
CA GLY A 89 -12.90 10.75 5.20
C GLY A 89 -14.03 9.79 5.55
N ILE A 90 -13.71 8.53 5.87
CA ILE A 90 -14.68 7.52 6.31
C ILE A 90 -15.20 7.79 7.71
N ALA A 91 -14.34 8.19 8.65
CA ALA A 91 -14.77 8.52 10.02
C ALA A 91 -15.71 9.74 10.09
N HIS A 92 -15.77 10.56 9.03
CA HIS A 92 -16.64 11.72 8.91
C HIS A 92 -17.88 11.49 8.02
N MET A 93 -18.07 10.28 7.47
CA MET A 93 -19.26 9.89 6.70
C MET A 93 -20.36 9.25 7.57
#